data_AF-A0A662UMF6-F1
#
_entry.id   AF-A0A662UMF6-F1
#
_cell.length_a   1.000
_cell.length_b   1.000
_cell.length_c   1.000
_cell.angle_alpha   90.00
_cell.angle_beta   90.00
_cell.angle_gamma   90.00
#
_symmetry.space_group_name_H-M   'P 1'
#
loop_
_entity.id
_entity.type
_entity.pdbx_description
1 polymer ?
#
loop_
_entity_poly.entity_id
_entity_poly.type
_entity_poly.pdbx_seq_one_letter_code
_entity_poly.pdbx_strand_id
1 'polypeptide(L)' 'MSTRWKYLKYKLPAEQVSITPGVSKLIEKAEEEGISTVWHRYLEQQPQCGFGLLGVCCRNCN' A
#
# COMPACT_ATOMS: atom_id res chain seq x y z
N MET A 1 -21.70 -9.96 -8.57
CA MET A 1 -20.44 -9.18 -8.53
C MET A 1 -20.19 -8.79 -7.09
N SER A 2 -19.21 -9.46 -6.48
CA SER A 2 -19.04 -9.52 -5.03
C SER A 2 -18.69 -8.15 -4.44
N THR A 3 -19.33 -7.81 -3.32
CA THR A 3 -19.11 -6.63 -2.47
C THR A 3 -17.68 -6.51 -1.90
N ARG A 4 -16.77 -7.42 -2.28
CA ARG A 4 -15.42 -7.61 -1.74
C ARG A 4 -14.42 -6.51 -2.12
N TRP A 5 -14.63 -5.85 -3.26
CA TRP A 5 -13.79 -4.73 -3.73
C TRP A 5 -14.14 -3.38 -3.10
N LYS A 6 -15.12 -3.30 -2.19
CA LYS A 6 -15.53 -2.02 -1.57
C LYS A 6 -14.42 -1.35 -0.75
N TYR A 7 -13.39 -2.08 -0.34
CA TYR A 7 -12.40 -1.61 0.65
C TYR A 7 -10.96 -1.47 0.11
N LEU A 8 -10.67 -1.92 -1.10
CA LEU A 8 -9.36 -1.74 -1.74
C LEU A 8 -9.42 -0.57 -2.71
N LYS A 9 -8.89 0.58 -2.29
CA LYS A 9 -8.92 1.83 -3.09
C LYS A 9 -7.97 1.81 -4.29
N TYR A 10 -6.85 1.08 -4.18
CA TYR A 10 -5.81 1.02 -5.20
C TYR A 10 -5.52 -0.43 -5.57
N LYS A 11 -5.28 -0.68 -6.86
CA LYS A 11 -4.77 -1.95 -7.38
C LYS A 11 -3.26 -1.87 -7.57
N LEU A 12 -2.53 -2.88 -7.13
CA LEU A 12 -1.08 -2.95 -7.22
C LEU A 12 -0.60 -3.55 -8.56
N PRO A 13 0.55 -3.08 -9.09
CA PRO A 13 1.23 -3.78 -10.16
C PRO A 13 1.99 -5.01 -9.61
N ALA A 14 1.26 -6.08 -9.27
CA ALA A 14 1.77 -7.22 -8.49
C ALA A 14 3.13 -7.80 -8.97
N GLU A 15 3.34 -7.90 -10.28
CA GLU A 15 4.60 -8.39 -10.89
C GLU A 15 5.82 -7.47 -10.68
N GLN A 16 5.61 -6.18 -10.40
CA GLN A 16 6.69 -5.20 -10.26
C GLN A 16 7.03 -4.89 -8.79
N VAL A 17 6.18 -5.36 -7.88
CA VAL A 17 6.28 -5.02 -6.46
C VAL A 17 7.43 -5.75 -5.76
N SER A 18 7.85 -6.91 -6.27
CA SER A 18 8.97 -7.68 -5.71
C SER A 18 9.69 -8.50 -6.77
N ILE A 19 11.01 -8.61 -6.62
CA ILE A 19 11.85 -9.51 -7.42
C ILE A 19 11.82 -10.96 -6.91
N THR A 20 11.24 -11.20 -5.74
CA THR A 20 11.21 -12.54 -5.12
C THR A 20 10.09 -13.37 -5.75
N PRO A 21 10.39 -14.57 -6.26
CA PRO A 21 9.38 -15.44 -6.85
C PRO A 21 8.22 -15.73 -5.88
N GLY A 22 6.99 -15.65 -6.39
CA GLY A 22 5.78 -15.99 -5.64
C GLY A 22 5.14 -14.84 -4.86
N VAL A 23 5.83 -13.69 -4.70
CA VAL A 23 5.23 -12.52 -4.04
C VAL A 23 4.07 -11.94 -4.86
N SER A 24 4.20 -11.86 -6.18
CA SER A 24 3.12 -11.35 -7.06
C SER A 24 1.82 -12.16 -6.89
N LYS A 25 1.93 -13.49 -6.90
CA LYS A 25 0.80 -14.41 -6.66
C LYS A 25 0.11 -14.18 -5.31
N LEU A 26 0.88 -13.92 -4.25
CA LEU A 26 0.31 -13.64 -2.93
C LEU A 26 -0.33 -12.27 -2.84
N ILE A 27 0.18 -11.28 -3.57
CA ILE A 27 -0.47 -9.96 -3.69
C ILE A 27 -1.81 -10.08 -4.40
N GLU A 28 -1.87 -10.79 -5.53
CA GLU A 28 -3.10 -11.02 -6.29
C GLU A 28 -4.14 -11.76 -5.44
N LYS A 29 -3.73 -12.83 -4.74
CA LYS A 29 -4.60 -13.54 -3.80
C LYS A 29 -5.12 -12.60 -2.70
N ALA A 30 -4.28 -11.73 -2.15
CA ALA A 30 -4.71 -10.77 -1.13
C ALA A 30 -5.75 -9.78 -1.69
N GLU A 31 -5.57 -9.29 -2.92
CA GLU A 31 -6.53 -8.40 -3.59
C GLU A 31 -7.87 -9.09 -3.87
N GLU A 32 -7.84 -10.31 -4.40
CA GLU A 32 -9.03 -11.16 -4.58
C GLU A 32 -9.76 -11.38 -3.26
N GLU A 33 -8.99 -11.47 -2.17
CA GLU A 33 -9.52 -11.67 -0.85
C GLU A 33 -10.01 -10.41 -0.13
N GLY A 34 -9.77 -9.23 -0.71
CA GLY A 34 -10.08 -7.94 -0.08
C GLY A 34 -9.16 -7.60 1.09
N ILE A 35 -7.95 -8.18 1.14
CA ILE A 35 -6.97 -8.02 2.23
C ILE A 35 -5.93 -6.99 1.83
N SER A 36 -5.90 -5.86 2.53
CA SER A 36 -4.87 -4.82 2.32
C SER A 36 -3.50 -5.26 2.84
N THR A 37 -2.51 -5.29 1.96
CA THR A 37 -1.09 -5.49 2.29
C THR A 37 -0.36 -4.17 2.56
N VAL A 38 0.94 -4.22 2.89
CA VAL A 38 1.76 -3.03 3.12
C VAL A 38 1.85 -2.10 1.91
N TRP A 39 1.87 -2.65 0.70
CA TRP A 39 1.96 -1.86 -0.54
C TRP A 39 0.68 -1.06 -0.80
N HIS A 40 -0.49 -1.61 -0.44
CA HIS A 40 -1.75 -0.88 -0.49
C HIS A 40 -1.74 0.32 0.47
N ARG A 41 -1.31 0.10 1.72
CA ARG A 41 -1.20 1.18 2.72
C ARG A 41 -0.17 2.24 2.32
N TYR A 42 0.91 1.84 1.66
CA TYR A 42 1.87 2.78 1.10
C TYR A 42 1.22 3.71 0.07
N LEU A 43 0.45 3.16 -0.88
CA LEU A 43 -0.28 3.95 -1.87
C LEU A 43 -1.35 4.85 -1.25
N GLU A 44 -2.03 4.39 -0.20
CA GLU A 44 -3.01 5.18 0.55
C GLU A 44 -2.39 6.40 1.24
N GLN A 45 -1.12 6.32 1.62
CA GLN A 45 -0.39 7.42 2.22
C GLN A 45 0.21 8.40 1.20
N GLN A 46 0.06 8.15 -0.11
CA GLN A 46 0.59 9.06 -1.13
C GLN A 46 -0.39 10.20 -1.45
N PRO A 47 0.13 11.44 -1.62
CA PRO A 47 1.51 11.87 -1.38
C PRO A 47 1.82 11.97 0.13
N GLN A 48 2.95 11.41 0.55
CA GLN A 48 3.40 11.55 1.94
C GLN A 48 3.82 12.99 2.24
N CYS A 49 3.75 13.39 3.52
CA CYS A 49 4.12 14.74 3.94
C CYS A 49 5.60 15.07 3.65
N GLY A 50 5.84 16.08 2.82
CA GLY A 50 7.19 16.52 2.45
C GLY A 50 8.03 17.02 3.63
N PHE A 51 7.43 17.72 4.60
CA PHE A 51 8.16 18.18 5.79
C PHE A 51 8.72 17.02 6.61
N GLY A 52 7.95 15.93 6.73
CA GLY A 52 8.39 14.71 7.42
C GLY A 52 9.48 13.99 6.64
N LEU A 53 9.34 13.87 5.32
CA LEU A 53 10.33 13.23 4.45
C LEU A 53 11.68 13.97 4.42
N LEU A 54 11.64 15.30 4.43
CA LEU A 54 12.84 16.15 4.46
C LEU A 54 13.45 16.29 5.86
N GLY A 55 12.78 15.77 6.90
CA GLY A 55 13.26 15.87 8.28
C GLY A 55 13.16 17.27 8.89
N VAL A 56 12.31 18.15 8.34
CA VAL A 56 12.19 19.57 8.76
C VAL A 56 10.97 19.82 9.67
N CYS A 57 10.21 18.78 10.05
CA CYS A 57 9.07 18.86 10.97
C CYS A 57 9.48 18.43 12.38
N CYS A 58 9.56 19.37 13.34
CA CYS A 58 9.86 19.09 14.75
C CYS A 58 8.56 18.85 15.55
N ARG A 59 8.59 17.88 16.47
CA ARG A 59 7.50 17.60 17.43
C ARG A 59 8.04 17.36 18.86
N ASN A 60 9.09 18.08 19.23
CA ASN A 60 9.87 17.79 20.44
C ASN A 60 9.37 18.52 21.69
N CYS A 61 8.49 19.52 21.57
CA CYS A 61 7.91 20.25 22.70
C CYS A 61 6.39 20.37 22.57
N ASN A 62 5.72 20.54 23.71
CA ASN A 62 4.28 20.79 23.84
C ASN A 62 3.98 22.29 23.89
#